data_AF-A0A2M7CQB4-F1
#
_entry.id   AF-A0A2M7CQB4-F1
#
_cell.length_a   1.000
_cell.length_b   1.000
_cell.length_c   1.000
_cell.angle_alpha   90.00
_cell.angle_beta   90.00
_cell.angle_gamma   90.00
#
_symmetry.space_group_name_H-M   'P 1'
#
loop_
_entity.id
_entity.type
_entity.pdbx_description
1 polymer ?
#
loop_
_entity_poly.entity_id
_entity_poly.type
_entity_poly.pdbx_seq_one_letter_code
_entity_poly.pdbx_strand_id
1 'polypeptide(L)'
;MRKFKHIVLIILGIFVGLVLFFIGKANLANDAEKIILNISGKEYSLYTARTVLEKAKGLSGITELKGADGMVFFFSPESKPTFWNKETYLDLELIWMNGDEIVGRDFLPPEDSAGLITKSAPAKIDKVVEIVIK
;
A
#
# COMPACT_ATOMS: atom_id res chain seq x y z
N MET A 1 35.35 -39.78 -1.38
CA MET A 1 34.51 -39.20 -0.30
C MET A 1 34.97 -37.85 0.23
N ARG A 2 36.26 -37.60 0.52
CA ARG A 2 36.73 -36.32 1.10
C ARG A 2 36.45 -35.10 0.21
N LYS A 3 36.78 -35.17 -1.09
CA LYS A 3 36.54 -34.09 -2.08
C LYS A 3 35.05 -33.75 -2.26
N PHE A 4 34.17 -34.76 -2.25
CA PHE A 4 32.72 -34.57 -2.35
C PHE A 4 32.14 -33.80 -1.14
N LYS A 5 32.60 -34.12 0.08
CA LYS A 5 32.20 -33.37 1.29
C LYS A 5 32.62 -31.90 1.24
N HIS A 6 33.77 -31.58 0.63
CA HIS A 6 34.24 -30.19 0.51
C HIS A 6 33.40 -29.40 -0.50
N ILE A 7 33.01 -30.03 -1.62
CA ILE A 7 32.12 -29.39 -2.62
C ILE A 7 30.73 -29.10 -2.01
N VAL A 8 30.17 -30.05 -1.27
CA VAL A 8 28.86 -29.87 -0.59
C VAL A 8 28.92 -28.73 0.43
N LEU A 9 30.00 -28.61 1.20
CA LEU A 9 30.17 -27.52 2.18
C LEU A 9 30.29 -26.14 1.51
N ILE A 10 30.95 -26.05 0.36
CA ILE A 10 31.07 -24.80 -0.40
C ILE A 10 29.69 -24.39 -0.95
N ILE A 11 28.94 -25.32 -1.55
CA ILE A 11 27.59 -25.05 -2.07
C ILE A 11 26.65 -24.61 -0.94
N LEU A 12 26.70 -25.27 0.23
CA LEU A 12 25.90 -24.89 1.38
C LEU A 12 26.28 -23.50 1.89
N GLY A 13 27.57 -23.17 1.94
CA GLY A 13 28.03 -21.82 2.31
C GLY A 13 27.56 -20.74 1.34
N ILE A 14 27.59 -21.01 0.03
CA ILE A 14 27.06 -20.09 -0.99
C ILE A 14 25.54 -19.95 -0.85
N PHE A 15 24.82 -21.05 -0.63
CA PHE A 15 23.37 -21.02 -0.44
C PHE A 15 22.97 -20.23 0.82
N VAL A 16 23.65 -20.46 1.94
CA VAL A 16 23.44 -19.70 3.18
C VAL A 16 23.79 -18.22 2.97
N GLY A 17 24.89 -17.92 2.28
CA GLY A 17 25.27 -16.55 1.94
C GLY A 17 24.24 -15.85 1.05
N LEU A 18 23.68 -16.55 0.06
CA LEU A 18 22.60 -16.05 -0.79
C LEU A 18 21.33 -15.81 0.02
N VAL A 19 20.92 -16.76 0.87
CA VAL A 19 19.75 -16.62 1.74
C VAL A 19 19.92 -15.42 2.67
N LEU A 20 21.08 -15.26 3.31
CA LEU A 20 21.38 -14.10 4.17
C LEU A 20 21.40 -12.79 3.38
N PHE A 21 21.88 -12.79 2.13
CA PHE A 21 21.86 -11.62 1.25
C PHE A 21 20.42 -11.20 0.88
N PHE A 22 19.55 -12.16 0.56
CA PHE A 22 18.14 -11.88 0.27
C PHE A 22 17.36 -11.44 1.51
N ILE A 23 17.64 -12.00 2.69
CA ILE A 23 17.08 -11.54 3.97
C ILE A 23 17.56 -10.11 4.30
N GLY A 24 18.83 -9.80 4.06
CA GLY A 24 19.39 -8.46 4.27
C GLY A 24 18.73 -7.40 3.38
N LYS A 25 18.43 -7.72 2.12
CA LYS A 25 17.70 -6.82 1.22
C LYS A 25 16.23 -6.65 1.60
N ALA A 26 15.58 -7.67 2.16
CA ALA A 26 14.20 -7.55 2.63
C ALA A 26 14.05 -6.50 3.76
N ASN A 27 15.10 -6.29 4.56
CA ASN A 27 15.08 -5.31 5.64
C ASN A 27 15.34 -3.86 5.18
N LEU A 28 15.87 -3.64 3.97
CA LEU A 28 16.04 -2.30 3.39
C LEU A 28 14.75 -1.74 2.75
N ALA A 29 13.73 -2.57 2.55
CA ALA A 29 12.51 -2.23 1.82
C ALA A 29 11.37 -1.68 2.71
N ASN A 30 11.63 -1.44 4.00
CA ASN A 30 10.58 -1.21 5.01
C ASN A 30 10.29 0.26 5.36
N ASP A 31 10.85 1.23 4.64
CA ASP A 31 10.41 2.63 4.79
C ASP A 31 9.43 2.96 3.66
N ALA A 32 8.16 2.62 3.88
CA ALA A 32 7.09 3.07 2.99
C ALA A 32 7.09 4.61 2.99
N GLU A 33 7.30 5.21 1.81
CA GLU A 33 7.37 6.67 1.63
C GLU A 33 6.07 7.30 2.15
N LYS A 34 6.22 8.34 2.99
CA LYS A 34 5.11 9.13 3.53
C LYS A 34 5.14 10.56 2.99
N ILE A 35 3.97 11.16 2.91
CA ILE A 35 3.81 12.59 2.69
C ILE A 35 2.85 13.19 3.74
N ILE A 36 2.95 14.50 3.93
CA ILE A 36 1.89 15.27 4.59
C ILE A 36 1.04 15.90 3.50
N LEU A 37 -0.27 15.64 3.53
CA LEU A 37 -1.24 16.26 2.63
C LEU A 37 -2.23 17.09 3.43
N ASN A 38 -2.41 18.35 3.04
CA ASN A 38 -3.45 19.20 3.61
C ASN A 38 -4.75 18.99 2.82
N ILE A 39 -5.80 18.53 3.50
CA ILE A 39 -7.13 18.37 2.92
C ILE A 39 -8.09 19.22 3.74
N SER A 40 -8.66 20.25 3.11
CA SER A 40 -9.61 21.17 3.76
C SER A 40 -9.09 21.79 5.06
N GLY A 41 -7.79 22.11 5.14
CA GLY A 41 -7.18 22.74 6.31
C GLY A 41 -6.69 21.78 7.39
N LYS A 42 -6.87 20.45 7.21
CA LYS A 42 -6.33 19.43 8.11
C LYS A 42 -5.16 18.70 7.45
N GLU A 43 -4.07 18.53 8.19
CA GLU A 43 -2.91 17.77 7.75
C GLU A 43 -3.10 16.27 8.04
N TYR A 44 -2.76 15.44 7.07
CA TYR A 44 -2.77 13.98 7.16
C TYR A 44 -1.41 13.43 6.77
N SER A 45 -0.86 12.54 7.60
CA SER A 45 0.34 11.76 7.29
C SER A 45 -0.04 10.50 6.55
N LEU A 46 0.37 10.35 5.30
CA LEU A 46 -0.13 9.33 4.39
C LEU A 46 1.02 8.52 3.79
N TYR A 47 0.92 7.18 3.84
CA TYR A 47 1.76 6.33 3.00
C TYR A 47 1.45 6.56 1.52
N THR A 48 2.43 6.39 0.64
CA THR A 48 2.23 6.58 -0.80
C THR A 48 2.11 5.26 -1.55
N ALA A 49 1.23 5.23 -2.55
CA ALA A 49 1.09 4.15 -3.52
C ALA A 49 1.19 4.71 -4.95
N ARG A 50 2.31 4.45 -5.62
CA ARG A 50 2.64 5.01 -6.94
C ARG A 50 2.61 3.93 -8.03
N THR A 51 3.17 2.76 -7.75
CA THR A 51 3.21 1.64 -8.69
C THR A 51 1.88 0.90 -8.74
N VAL A 52 1.66 0.12 -9.81
CA VAL A 52 0.46 -0.73 -9.94
C VAL A 52 0.37 -1.73 -8.78
N LEU A 53 1.50 -2.28 -8.34
CA LEU A 53 1.55 -3.23 -7.24
C LEU A 53 1.22 -2.59 -5.89
N GLU A 54 1.78 -1.41 -5.60
CA GLU A 54 1.46 -0.67 -4.38
C GLU A 54 -0.02 -0.29 -4.33
N LYS A 55 -0.58 0.19 -5.45
CA LYS A 55 -2.00 0.54 -5.54
C LYS A 55 -2.92 -0.66 -5.37
N ALA A 56 -2.58 -1.79 -6.00
CA ALA A 56 -3.37 -3.01 -5.88
C ALA A 56 -3.28 -3.62 -4.47
N LYS A 57 -2.15 -3.43 -3.77
CA LYS A 57 -1.97 -3.87 -2.39
C LYS A 57 -2.73 -2.98 -1.42
N GLY A 58 -2.66 -1.66 -1.59
CA GLY A 58 -3.33 -0.68 -0.72
C GLY A 58 -3.12 -0.98 0.77
N LEU A 59 -4.22 -0.93 1.53
CA LEU A 59 -4.28 -1.34 2.94
C LEU A 59 -4.81 -2.78 3.14
N SER A 60 -4.90 -3.59 2.09
CA SER A 60 -5.33 -4.99 2.20
C SER A 60 -4.40 -5.80 3.12
N GLY A 61 -4.98 -6.56 4.04
CA GLY A 61 -4.28 -7.36 5.03
C GLY A 61 -3.86 -6.59 6.28
N ILE A 62 -4.08 -5.26 6.34
CA ILE A 62 -3.72 -4.42 7.48
C ILE A 62 -4.90 -4.35 8.45
N THR A 63 -4.67 -4.75 9.70
CA THR A 63 -5.66 -4.68 10.78
C THR A 63 -5.50 -3.45 11.69
N GLU A 64 -4.32 -2.84 11.68
CA GLU A 64 -4.01 -1.61 12.41
C GLU A 64 -2.95 -0.82 11.63
N LEU A 65 -3.27 0.42 11.25
CA LEU A 65 -2.32 1.28 10.55
C LEU A 65 -1.50 2.10 11.55
N LYS A 66 -0.19 1.84 11.61
CA LYS A 66 0.74 2.53 12.53
C LYS A 66 1.52 3.64 11.84
N GLY A 67 1.59 4.79 12.51
CA GLY A 67 2.45 5.91 12.13
C GLY A 67 1.99 6.69 10.89
N ALA A 68 0.77 6.47 10.41
CA ALA A 68 0.12 7.23 9.35
C ALA A 68 -1.39 7.27 9.62
N ASP A 69 -2.06 8.26 9.06
CA ASP A 69 -3.52 8.42 9.09
C ASP A 69 -4.20 7.64 7.95
N GLY A 70 -3.43 7.21 6.95
CA GLY A 70 -3.97 6.60 5.74
C GLY A 70 -2.95 6.34 4.64
N MET A 71 -3.45 6.24 3.41
CA MET A 71 -2.66 6.04 2.19
C MET A 71 -3.15 6.94 1.05
N VAL A 72 -2.23 7.45 0.24
CA VAL A 72 -2.52 8.23 -0.97
C VAL A 72 -2.03 7.51 -2.22
N PHE A 73 -2.89 7.45 -3.22
CA PHE A 73 -2.67 6.74 -4.48
C PHE A 73 -2.56 7.76 -5.60
N PHE A 74 -1.46 7.75 -6.37
CA PHE A 74 -1.20 8.75 -7.41
C PHE A 74 -1.42 8.22 -8.83
N PHE A 75 -2.09 8.98 -9.69
CA PHE A 75 -2.42 8.60 -11.07
C PHE A 75 -1.88 9.65 -12.05
N SER A 76 -1.01 9.22 -12.96
CA SER A 76 -0.51 10.03 -14.07
C SER A 76 -0.41 9.17 -15.32
N PRO A 77 -1.16 9.47 -16.40
CA PRO A 77 -2.14 10.55 -16.49
C PRO A 77 -3.35 10.36 -15.56
N GLU A 78 -4.16 11.41 -15.38
CA GLU A 78 -5.41 11.33 -14.64
C GLU A 78 -6.31 10.20 -15.16
N SER A 79 -6.99 9.50 -14.26
CA SER A 79 -7.80 8.31 -14.59
C SER A 79 -9.10 8.25 -13.78
N LYS A 80 -9.99 7.30 -14.09
CA LYS A 80 -11.18 6.99 -13.30
C LYS A 80 -11.04 5.61 -12.65
N PRO A 81 -10.25 5.46 -11.56
CA PRO A 81 -10.03 4.16 -10.95
C PRO A 81 -11.27 3.66 -10.21
N THR A 82 -11.29 2.35 -9.99
CA THR A 82 -12.22 1.67 -9.09
C THR A 82 -11.43 1.08 -7.94
N PHE A 83 -11.85 1.37 -6.71
CA PHE A 83 -11.29 0.84 -5.48
C PHE A 83 -12.22 -0.24 -4.92
N TRP A 84 -11.66 -1.19 -4.20
CA TRP A 84 -12.38 -2.25 -3.50
C TRP A 84 -11.97 -2.31 -2.04
N ASN A 85 -12.69 -3.08 -1.24
CA ASN A 85 -12.29 -3.40 0.14
C ASN A 85 -11.72 -4.82 0.27
N LYS A 86 -11.27 -5.47 -0.81
CA LYS A 86 -10.78 -6.85 -0.75
C LYS A 86 -9.64 -7.00 0.25
N GLU A 87 -9.80 -7.92 1.19
CA GLU A 87 -8.93 -8.21 2.33
C GLU A 87 -8.66 -6.98 3.22
N THR A 88 -9.49 -5.95 3.17
CA THR A 88 -9.38 -4.74 4.02
C THR A 88 -10.17 -4.92 5.30
N TYR A 89 -9.54 -4.65 6.45
CA TYR A 89 -10.13 -4.79 7.79
C TYR A 89 -10.36 -3.46 8.51
N LEU A 90 -10.13 -2.34 7.82
CA LEU A 90 -10.23 -0.99 8.36
C LEU A 90 -11.45 -0.27 7.75
N ASP A 91 -12.09 0.59 8.53
CA ASP A 91 -13.06 1.56 8.02
C ASP A 91 -12.30 2.68 7.30
N LEU A 92 -12.55 2.83 5.99
CA LEU A 92 -11.83 3.78 5.15
C LEU A 92 -12.77 4.84 4.57
N GLU A 93 -12.43 6.11 4.76
CA GLU A 93 -12.95 7.19 3.92
C GLU A 93 -12.11 7.30 2.65
N LEU A 94 -12.75 7.25 1.49
CA LEU A 94 -12.16 7.55 0.20
C LEU A 94 -12.41 9.01 -0.15
N ILE A 95 -11.34 9.74 -0.46
CA ILE A 95 -11.40 11.12 -0.94
C ILE A 95 -10.82 11.13 -2.36
N TRP A 96 -11.69 11.35 -3.34
CA TRP A 96 -11.33 11.45 -4.75
C TRP A 96 -10.87 12.89 -5.04
N MET A 97 -9.67 13.09 -5.59
CA MET A 97 -9.13 14.44 -5.81
C MET A 97 -8.52 14.65 -7.19
N ASN A 98 -8.68 15.85 -7.74
CA ASN A 98 -7.95 16.30 -8.93
C ASN A 98 -7.23 17.61 -8.62
N GLY A 99 -5.89 17.60 -8.58
CA GLY A 99 -5.15 18.70 -7.97
C GLY A 99 -5.58 18.86 -6.50
N ASP A 100 -5.81 20.08 -6.04
CA ASP A 100 -6.26 20.33 -4.66
C ASP A 100 -7.78 20.24 -4.49
N GLU A 101 -8.53 19.99 -5.56
CA GLU A 101 -9.99 19.88 -5.54
C GLU A 101 -10.45 18.48 -5.10
N ILE A 102 -11.43 18.43 -4.21
CA ILE A 102 -12.14 17.20 -3.85
C ILE A 102 -13.31 17.02 -4.81
N VAL A 103 -13.24 16.00 -5.65
CA VAL A 103 -14.29 15.69 -6.64
C VAL A 103 -15.36 14.74 -6.09
N GLY A 104 -15.11 14.11 -4.95
CA GLY A 104 -16.08 13.27 -4.27
C GLY A 104 -15.52 12.60 -3.03
N ARG A 105 -16.42 12.02 -2.24
CA ARG A 105 -16.09 11.18 -1.08
C ARG A 105 -16.94 9.93 -1.10
N ASP A 106 -16.35 8.82 -0.66
CA ASP A 106 -17.02 7.53 -0.48
C ASP A 106 -16.55 6.88 0.81
N PHE A 107 -17.24 5.81 1.20
CA PHE A 107 -16.88 4.98 2.34
C PHE A 107 -16.65 3.54 1.87
N LEU A 108 -15.55 2.94 2.32
CA LEU A 108 -15.23 1.52 2.18
C LEU A 108 -15.14 0.89 3.58
N PRO A 109 -16.17 0.12 3.99
CA PRO A 109 -16.12 -0.67 5.21
C PRO A 109 -15.20 -1.91 5.06
N PRO A 110 -14.80 -2.52 6.18
CA PRO A 110 -14.14 -3.81 6.22
C PRO A 110 -14.89 -4.89 5.42
N GLU A 111 -14.16 -5.74 4.69
CA GLU A 111 -14.77 -6.83 3.90
C GLU A 111 -15.54 -7.82 4.77
N ASP A 112 -15.03 -8.12 5.97
CA ASP A 112 -15.69 -9.05 6.89
C ASP A 112 -17.04 -8.52 7.41
N SER A 113 -17.24 -7.20 7.41
CA SER A 113 -18.48 -6.56 7.83
C SER A 113 -19.51 -6.40 6.70
N ALA A 114 -19.07 -6.12 5.47
CA ALA A 114 -19.95 -5.71 4.37
C ALA A 114 -19.86 -6.58 3.11
N GLY A 115 -18.95 -7.57 3.10
CA GLY A 115 -18.56 -8.31 1.91
C GLY A 115 -17.73 -7.47 0.94
N LEU A 116 -17.41 -8.06 -0.21
CA LEU A 116 -16.66 -7.39 -1.27
C LEU A 116 -17.52 -6.31 -1.94
N ILE A 117 -17.08 -5.05 -1.83
CA ILE A 117 -17.70 -3.91 -2.50
C ILE A 117 -16.67 -3.13 -3.32
N THR A 118 -17.18 -2.30 -4.23
CA THR A 118 -16.35 -1.41 -5.06
C THR A 118 -16.91 0.00 -5.11
N LYS A 119 -16.01 0.98 -5.28
CA LYS A 119 -16.32 2.40 -5.45
C LYS A 119 -15.50 2.95 -6.61
N SER A 120 -16.15 3.66 -7.52
CA SER A 120 -15.50 4.22 -8.71
C SER A 120 -15.42 5.73 -8.61
N ALA A 121 -14.29 6.29 -9.03
CA ALA A 121 -14.10 7.73 -9.03
C ALA A 121 -15.19 8.42 -9.88
N PRO A 122 -15.83 9.49 -9.37
CA PRO A 122 -16.91 10.18 -10.10
C PRO A 122 -16.39 10.92 -11.35
N ALA A 123 -15.16 11.41 -11.29
CA ALA A 123 -14.47 12.14 -12.35
C ALA A 123 -13.06 11.58 -12.57
N LYS A 124 -12.35 12.10 -13.59
CA LYS A 124 -10.92 11.85 -13.72
C LYS A 124 -10.22 12.50 -12.53
N ILE A 125 -9.31 11.76 -11.91
CA ILE A 125 -8.57 12.16 -10.72
C ILE A 125 -7.08 11.92 -10.93
N ASP A 126 -6.26 12.70 -10.22
CA ASP A 126 -4.81 12.53 -10.13
C ASP A 126 -4.41 11.84 -8.83
N LYS A 127 -5.28 11.85 -7.81
CA LYS A 127 -5.06 11.12 -6.56
C LYS A 127 -6.32 10.69 -5.84
N VAL A 128 -6.18 9.62 -5.06
CA VAL A 128 -7.18 9.12 -4.12
C VAL A 128 -6.53 9.05 -2.75
N VAL A 129 -7.23 9.49 -1.71
CA VAL A 129 -6.76 9.39 -0.34
C VAL A 129 -7.69 8.46 0.42
N GLU A 130 -7.14 7.37 0.95
CA GLU A 130 -7.77 6.53 1.97
C GLU A 130 -7.40 7.07 3.35
N ILE A 131 -8.37 7.48 4.15
CA ILE A 131 -8.19 7.85 5.56
C ILE A 131 -8.79 6.75 6.43
N VAL A 132 -8.02 6.27 7.41
CA VAL A 132 -8.51 5.31 8.40
C VAL A 132 -9.38 6.04 9.43
N ILE A 133 -10.63 5.58 9.57
CA ILE A 133 -11.58 6.07 10.56
C ILE A 133 -11.31 5.31 11.87
N LYS A 134 -11.32 6.04 12.99
CA LYS A 134 -11.10 5.51 14.35
C LYS A 134 -12.38 5.54 15.16
#